data_AF-A0A922I6A2-F1
#
_entry.id   AF-A0A922I6A2-F1
#
_cell.length_a   1.000
_cell.length_b   1.000
_cell.length_c   1.000
_cell.angle_alpha   90.00
_cell.angle_beta   90.00
_cell.angle_gamma   90.00
#
_symmetry.space_group_name_H-M   'P 1'
#
loop_
_entity.id
_entity.type
_entity.pdbx_description
1 polymer ?
#
loop_
_entity_poly.entity_id
_entity_poly.type
_entity_poly.pdbx_seq_one_letter_code
_entity_poly.pdbx_strand_id
1 'polypeptide(L)'
;MAFQLSGKNDHPSSSTAAVPSAEQMQKESKKKLMHNIFYFGFIIAGLRFASSMLNDGSAIMMITLNTGLILFWNILSIGIIISGTITLNGLQSKRIPEFIRSLVLYGKFKSLKQQQSNDNDSMIKRWPTYYRLLSILDAIIRMLEVPKYWFRHFYIISFLINSALIIRMFCCSIQFETIILIGLQWLQSLRRLYETFYVSIYSGNTINLVHYIVGIFFYITIGLATFNDCHLVQSSNSSSSSSMIAVFIFFTSSAIQYQSHRILAKLRSSKAKQNNDYYIPRGGLFEYISCPHYMTEILIYICLWLQSSRSYLWSTMVMFVIANQTIASLMSYRWYRKRFNDRYPTTIKALIPFLF
;
A
#
# COMPACT_ATOMS: atom_id res chain seq x y z
N MET A 1 -57.08 11.79 -22.60
CA MET A 1 -58.17 10.81 -22.79
C MET A 1 -58.09 9.80 -21.64
N ALA A 2 -59.12 9.82 -20.76
CA ALA A 2 -59.52 8.89 -19.68
C ALA A 2 -58.42 8.24 -18.80
N PHE A 3 -58.21 8.66 -17.53
CA PHE A 3 -58.97 8.33 -16.30
C PHE A 3 -59.14 6.82 -16.00
N GLN A 4 -58.49 6.35 -14.93
CA GLN A 4 -59.21 5.70 -13.82
C GLN A 4 -58.42 5.75 -12.51
N LEU A 5 -59.04 6.40 -11.53
CA LEU A 5 -58.70 6.44 -10.12
C LEU A 5 -59.14 5.12 -9.46
N SER A 6 -58.32 4.57 -8.56
CA SER A 6 -58.82 3.76 -7.46
C SER A 6 -58.11 4.24 -6.20
N GLY A 7 -58.87 4.93 -5.35
CA GLY A 7 -58.41 5.47 -4.09
C GLY A 7 -58.02 4.38 -3.10
N LYS A 8 -56.92 4.62 -2.39
CA LYS A 8 -56.66 3.98 -1.12
C LYS A 8 -56.22 5.08 -0.16
N ASN A 9 -57.12 5.41 0.76
CA ASN A 9 -56.85 6.26 1.91
C ASN A 9 -55.87 5.49 2.81
N ASP A 10 -54.63 5.97 2.92
CA ASP A 10 -53.74 5.63 4.01
C ASP A 10 -53.06 6.92 4.48
N HIS A 11 -53.22 7.19 5.78
CA HIS A 11 -52.76 8.38 6.50
C HIS A 11 -51.26 8.69 6.27
N PRO A 12 -50.84 9.98 6.37
CA PRO A 12 -49.43 10.33 6.32
C PRO A 12 -48.77 9.88 7.63
N SER A 13 -48.12 8.70 7.60
CA SER A 13 -47.12 8.37 8.61
C SER A 13 -45.93 9.30 8.40
N SER A 14 -45.86 10.34 9.23
CA SER A 14 -44.69 11.21 9.37
C SER A 14 -43.46 10.35 9.71
N SER A 15 -42.60 10.07 8.73
CA SER A 15 -41.24 9.62 9.02
C SER A 15 -40.46 10.84 9.51
N THR A 16 -40.57 11.14 10.80
CA THR A 16 -39.62 12.01 11.50
C THR A 16 -38.23 11.47 11.25
N ALA A 17 -37.47 12.13 10.37
CA ALA A 17 -36.03 11.97 10.31
C ALA A 17 -35.49 12.29 11.70
N ALA A 18 -35.03 11.26 12.41
CA ALA A 18 -34.51 11.41 13.76
C ALA A 18 -33.38 12.46 13.72
N VAL A 19 -33.63 13.62 14.31
CA VAL A 19 -32.62 14.65 14.51
C VAL A 19 -31.50 13.99 15.31
N PRO A 20 -30.26 13.92 14.79
CA PRO A 20 -29.16 13.29 15.50
C PRO A 20 -29.01 13.98 16.86
N SER A 21 -28.90 13.19 17.92
CA SER A 21 -28.79 13.75 19.27
C SER A 21 -27.59 14.69 19.34
N ALA A 22 -27.67 15.74 20.17
CA ALA A 22 -26.58 16.72 20.32
C ALA A 22 -25.22 16.05 20.57
N GLU A 23 -25.23 14.90 21.24
CA GLU A 23 -24.07 14.05 21.48
C GLU A 23 -23.49 13.41 20.21
N GLN A 24 -24.34 12.95 19.28
CA GLN A 24 -23.92 12.44 17.96
C GLN A 24 -23.34 13.55 17.08
N MET A 25 -23.97 14.73 17.05
CA MET A 25 -23.44 15.89 16.31
C MET A 25 -22.09 16.35 16.87
N GLN A 26 -21.92 16.34 18.19
CA GLN A 26 -20.66 16.69 18.84
C GLN A 26 -19.54 15.67 18.55
N LYS A 27 -19.88 14.38 18.50
CA LYS A 27 -18.94 13.31 18.16
C LYS A 27 -18.49 13.38 16.70
N GLU A 28 -19.41 13.72 15.80
CA GLU A 28 -19.12 13.88 14.37
C GLU A 28 -18.33 15.17 14.08
N SER A 29 -18.64 16.26 14.78
CA SER A 29 -17.89 17.52 14.74
C SER A 29 -16.46 17.34 15.25
N LYS A 30 -16.25 16.67 16.41
CA LYS A 30 -14.92 16.32 16.91
C LYS A 30 -14.14 15.45 15.93
N LYS A 31 -14.80 14.52 15.23
CA LYS A 31 -14.16 13.66 14.23
C LYS A 31 -13.72 14.43 12.99
N LYS A 32 -14.53 15.37 12.49
CA LYS A 32 -14.16 16.29 11.40
C LYS A 32 -13.05 17.25 11.81
N LEU A 33 -13.09 17.77 13.03
CA LEU A 33 -12.07 18.66 13.58
C LEU A 33 -10.71 17.95 13.72
N MET A 34 -10.69 16.74 14.27
CA MET A 34 -9.48 15.91 14.35
C MET A 34 -8.92 15.57 12.97
N HIS A 35 -9.79 15.29 11.98
CA HIS A 35 -9.39 15.04 10.60
C HIS A 35 -8.74 16.28 9.96
N ASN A 36 -9.35 17.46 10.16
CA ASN A 36 -8.85 18.72 9.62
C ASN A 36 -7.55 19.15 10.30
N ILE A 37 -7.43 19.01 11.63
CA ILE A 37 -6.18 19.31 12.36
C ILE A 37 -5.04 18.40 11.90
N PHE A 38 -5.32 17.11 11.68
CA PHE A 38 -4.32 16.17 11.17
C PHE A 38 -3.84 16.54 9.76
N TYR A 39 -4.76 16.91 8.86
CA TYR A 39 -4.42 17.37 7.51
C TYR A 39 -3.63 18.69 7.53
N PHE A 40 -4.05 19.65 8.34
CA PHE A 40 -3.40 20.96 8.43
C PHE A 40 -2.01 20.86 9.07
N GLY A 41 -1.85 20.03 10.09
CA GLY A 41 -0.55 19.75 10.71
C GLY A 41 0.43 19.11 9.72
N PHE A 42 -0.03 18.22 8.85
CA PHE A 42 0.80 17.60 7.83
C PHE A 42 1.23 18.59 6.74
N ILE A 43 0.34 19.50 6.33
CA ILE A 43 0.64 20.55 5.34
C ILE A 43 1.64 21.56 5.91
N ILE A 44 1.47 22.00 7.17
CA ILE A 44 2.39 22.93 7.82
C ILE A 44 3.76 22.27 8.06
N ALA A 45 3.80 20.99 8.45
CA ALA A 45 5.04 20.25 8.57
C ALA A 45 5.75 20.12 7.20
N GLY A 46 5.00 19.87 6.13
CA GLY A 46 5.51 19.84 4.76
C GLY A 46 6.06 21.19 4.30
N LEU A 47 5.39 22.30 4.62
CA LEU A 47 5.83 23.66 4.29
C LEU A 47 7.06 24.09 5.10
N ARG A 48 7.14 23.76 6.39
CA ARG A 48 8.34 24.01 7.21
C ARG A 48 9.53 23.18 6.77
N PHE A 49 9.28 21.93 6.36
CA PHE A 49 10.31 21.08 5.77
C PHE A 49 10.83 21.66 4.45
N ALA A 50 9.94 22.12 3.56
CA ALA A 50 10.32 22.79 2.32
C ALA A 50 11.11 24.09 2.57
N SER A 51 10.72 24.88 3.57
CA SER A 51 11.44 26.09 3.97
C SER A 51 12.83 25.80 4.54
N SER A 52 13.01 24.69 5.25
CA SER A 52 14.30 24.29 5.83
C SER A 52 15.29 23.81 4.77
N MET A 53 14.82 23.40 3.59
CA MET A 53 15.66 22.96 2.47
C MET A 53 16.39 24.12 1.74
N LEU A 54 16.10 25.37 2.10
CA LEU A 54 16.58 26.56 1.39
C LEU A 54 17.80 27.26 2.03
N ASN A 55 18.33 26.83 3.18
CA ASN A 55 19.46 27.49 3.88
C ASN A 55 20.75 26.64 3.88
N ASP A 56 21.93 27.26 3.77
CA ASP A 56 23.25 26.60 3.55
C ASP A 56 23.74 25.61 4.65
N GLY A 57 23.09 25.56 5.81
CA GLY A 57 23.23 24.42 6.76
C GLY A 57 22.58 23.12 6.26
N SER A 58 21.99 23.14 5.06
CA SER A 58 21.19 22.08 4.45
C SER A 58 21.98 20.86 4.01
N ALA A 59 23.25 20.98 3.62
CA ALA A 59 23.98 19.84 3.06
C ALA A 59 24.19 18.71 4.08
N ILE A 60 24.67 19.04 5.29
CA ILE A 60 24.86 18.06 6.38
C ILE A 60 23.51 17.51 6.86
N MET A 61 22.49 18.37 6.93
CA MET A 61 21.13 17.95 7.27
C MET A 61 20.55 16.98 6.23
N MET A 62 20.79 17.23 4.95
CA MET A 62 20.36 16.38 3.83
C MET A 62 21.09 15.04 3.80
N ILE A 63 22.40 15.04 4.06
CA ILE A 63 23.19 13.81 4.20
C ILE A 63 22.69 12.98 5.39
N THR A 64 22.47 13.62 6.54
CA THR A 64 21.94 12.97 7.75
C THR A 64 20.55 12.39 7.49
N LEU A 65 19.66 13.16 6.86
CA LEU A 65 18.31 12.71 6.49
C LEU A 65 18.36 11.53 5.53
N ASN A 66 19.15 11.61 4.47
CA ASN A 66 19.27 10.56 3.46
C ASN A 66 19.82 9.27 4.08
N THR A 67 20.86 9.38 4.91
CA THR A 67 21.43 8.25 5.66
C THR A 67 20.40 7.63 6.61
N GLY A 68 19.63 8.44 7.34
CA GLY A 68 18.56 7.97 8.21
C GLY A 68 17.46 7.22 7.44
N LEU A 69 17.06 7.73 6.26
CA LEU A 69 16.10 7.06 5.39
C LEU A 69 16.63 5.73 4.85
N ILE A 70 17.88 5.68 4.40
CA ILE A 70 18.55 4.46 3.94
C ILE A 70 18.54 3.39 5.05
N LEU A 71 18.91 3.76 6.28
CA LEU A 71 18.89 2.84 7.41
C LEU A 71 17.47 2.35 7.73
N PHE A 72 16.51 3.28 7.75
CA PHE A 72 15.10 2.95 8.03
C PHE A 72 14.55 1.92 7.03
N TRP A 73 14.71 2.14 5.73
CA TRP A 73 14.16 1.24 4.70
C TRP A 73 14.86 -0.12 4.68
N ASN A 74 16.16 -0.18 4.96
CA ASN A 74 16.88 -1.46 5.11
C ASN A 74 16.37 -2.25 6.32
N ILE A 75 16.28 -1.62 7.50
CA ILE A 75 15.79 -2.27 8.73
C ILE A 75 14.37 -2.78 8.52
N LEU A 76 13.50 -1.96 7.91
CA LEU A 76 12.12 -2.34 7.62
C LEU A 76 12.04 -3.51 6.64
N SER A 77 12.87 -3.51 5.58
CA SER A 77 12.93 -4.60 4.59
C SER A 77 13.36 -5.92 5.23
N ILE A 78 14.42 -5.89 6.05
CA ILE A 78 14.90 -7.05 6.81
C ILE A 78 13.80 -7.54 7.76
N GLY A 79 13.13 -6.63 8.47
CA GLY A 79 12.01 -6.96 9.36
C GLY A 79 10.85 -7.65 8.64
N ILE A 80 10.51 -7.21 7.43
CA ILE A 80 9.47 -7.84 6.60
C ILE A 80 9.91 -9.24 6.12
N ILE A 81 11.16 -9.40 5.71
CA ILE A 81 11.69 -10.70 5.28
C ILE A 81 11.68 -11.67 6.45
N ILE A 82 12.19 -11.27 7.63
CA ILE A 82 12.22 -12.11 8.83
C ILE A 82 10.80 -12.46 9.29
N SER A 83 9.93 -11.46 9.47
CA SER A 83 8.55 -11.72 9.92
C SER A 83 7.74 -12.53 8.91
N GLY A 84 7.92 -12.26 7.61
CA GLY A 84 7.29 -12.97 6.51
C GLY A 84 7.75 -14.42 6.43
N THR A 85 9.06 -14.68 6.44
CA THR A 85 9.62 -16.04 6.44
C THR A 85 9.22 -16.83 7.68
N ILE A 86 9.24 -16.21 8.86
CA ILE A 86 8.76 -16.83 10.10
C ILE A 86 7.27 -17.18 9.98
N THR A 87 6.44 -16.29 9.45
CA THR A 87 4.99 -16.55 9.32
C THR A 87 4.71 -17.62 8.25
N LEU A 88 5.50 -17.66 7.18
CA LEU A 88 5.41 -18.68 6.14
C LEU A 88 5.93 -20.04 6.63
N ASN A 89 7.05 -20.11 7.34
CA ASN A 89 7.57 -21.38 7.85
C ASN A 89 6.82 -21.84 9.12
N GLY A 90 6.27 -20.89 9.88
CA GLY A 90 5.70 -21.06 11.21
C GLY A 90 4.18 -21.23 11.26
N LEU A 91 3.49 -21.47 10.15
CA LEU A 91 2.10 -21.98 10.18
C LEU A 91 1.97 -23.37 10.86
N GLN A 92 3.06 -23.92 11.41
CA GLN A 92 3.09 -25.01 12.39
C GLN A 92 3.89 -24.72 13.69
N SER A 93 4.54 -23.56 13.88
CA SER A 93 5.46 -23.34 15.02
C SER A 93 4.91 -22.37 16.09
N LYS A 94 4.78 -22.88 17.31
CA LYS A 94 4.20 -22.30 18.55
C LYS A 94 4.93 -21.06 19.12
N ARG A 95 5.70 -20.29 18.35
CA ARG A 95 6.72 -19.37 18.91
C ARG A 95 6.71 -17.92 18.40
N ILE A 96 5.66 -17.49 17.69
CA ILE A 96 5.57 -16.12 17.15
C ILE A 96 4.85 -15.18 18.14
N PRO A 97 5.44 -14.04 18.52
CA PRO A 97 4.77 -13.01 19.31
C PRO A 97 3.47 -12.53 18.66
N GLU A 98 2.38 -12.43 19.43
CA GLU A 98 1.04 -12.10 18.90
C GLU A 98 0.98 -10.76 18.14
N PHE A 99 1.81 -9.78 18.52
CA PHE A 99 1.86 -8.49 17.81
C PHE A 99 2.42 -8.62 16.38
N ILE A 100 3.44 -9.46 16.15
CA ILE A 100 3.97 -9.72 14.79
C ILE A 100 2.88 -10.41 13.97
N ARG A 101 2.15 -11.32 14.61
CA ARG A 101 1.04 -12.04 13.98
C ARG A 101 -0.10 -11.09 13.58
N SER A 102 -0.48 -10.12 14.41
CA SER A 102 -1.52 -9.15 14.06
C SER A 102 -1.07 -8.11 13.04
N LEU A 103 0.22 -7.77 13.02
CA LEU A 103 0.81 -6.94 11.97
C LEU A 103 0.81 -7.62 10.60
N VAL A 104 1.18 -8.91 10.52
CA VAL A 104 1.27 -9.66 9.26
C VAL A 104 -0.09 -10.20 8.81
N LEU A 105 -0.89 -10.77 9.71
CA LEU A 105 -2.18 -11.41 9.41
C LEU A 105 -3.36 -10.46 9.63
N TYR A 106 -3.44 -9.41 8.81
CA TYR A 106 -4.57 -8.47 8.81
C TYR A 106 -5.52 -8.69 7.62
N GLY A 107 -6.68 -8.03 7.67
CA GLY A 107 -7.68 -8.08 6.60
C GLY A 107 -8.11 -9.51 6.26
N LYS A 108 -7.89 -9.93 5.00
CA LYS A 108 -8.29 -11.27 4.50
C LYS A 108 -7.50 -12.41 5.14
N PHE A 109 -6.31 -12.13 5.66
CA PHE A 109 -5.41 -13.14 6.23
C PHE A 109 -5.75 -13.51 7.67
N LYS A 110 -6.70 -12.80 8.32
CA LYS A 110 -7.18 -13.13 9.68
C LYS A 110 -7.69 -14.57 9.78
N SER A 111 -8.28 -15.13 8.71
CA SER A 111 -8.75 -16.53 8.70
C SER A 111 -7.63 -17.57 8.82
N LEU A 112 -6.37 -17.20 8.58
CA LEU A 112 -5.23 -18.08 8.78
C LEU A 112 -4.84 -18.24 10.26
N LYS A 113 -5.41 -17.42 11.17
CA LYS A 113 -5.08 -17.35 12.60
C LYS A 113 -5.62 -18.53 13.44
N GLN A 114 -6.62 -19.26 12.94
CA GLN A 114 -7.62 -19.98 13.77
C GLN A 114 -7.19 -21.36 14.32
N GLN A 115 -5.92 -21.77 14.24
CA GLN A 115 -5.54 -23.19 14.38
C GLN A 115 -4.59 -23.54 15.55
N GLN A 116 -4.46 -22.72 16.60
CA GLN A 116 -3.46 -22.95 17.66
C GLN A 116 -3.87 -22.58 19.10
N SER A 117 -5.17 -22.50 19.41
CA SER A 117 -5.67 -22.01 20.72
C SER A 117 -5.33 -22.88 21.93
N ASN A 118 -4.89 -24.13 21.77
CA ASN A 118 -4.83 -25.08 22.91
C ASN A 118 -3.48 -25.14 23.65
N ASP A 119 -2.42 -24.47 23.18
CA ASP A 119 -1.08 -24.54 23.81
C ASP A 119 -0.58 -23.22 24.42
N ASN A 120 -1.23 -22.08 24.11
CA ASN A 120 -0.83 -20.76 24.59
C ASN A 120 -0.91 -20.63 26.13
N ASP A 121 -1.77 -21.41 26.78
CA ASP A 121 -1.95 -21.42 28.24
C ASP A 121 -0.67 -21.81 29.01
N SER A 122 0.15 -22.68 28.43
CA SER A 122 1.39 -23.16 29.07
C SER A 122 2.50 -22.11 29.10
N MET A 123 2.60 -21.26 28.07
CA MET A 123 3.61 -20.20 28.00
C MET A 123 3.20 -18.93 28.74
N ILE A 124 1.89 -18.63 28.77
CA ILE A 124 1.32 -17.49 29.53
C ILE A 124 1.71 -17.60 31.02
N LYS A 125 1.70 -18.81 31.59
CA LYS A 125 2.11 -19.07 32.98
C LYS A 125 3.58 -18.74 33.28
N ARG A 126 4.47 -18.75 32.29
CA ARG A 126 5.92 -18.63 32.51
C ARG A 126 6.46 -17.20 32.49
N TRP A 127 5.79 -16.27 31.78
CA TRP A 127 6.21 -14.85 31.68
C TRP A 127 4.99 -13.88 31.67
N PRO A 128 4.22 -13.78 32.76
CA PRO A 128 2.93 -13.11 32.76
C PRO A 128 3.01 -11.60 32.43
N THR A 129 4.02 -10.90 32.93
CA THR A 129 4.20 -9.45 32.70
C THR A 129 4.51 -9.13 31.23
N TYR A 130 5.35 -9.96 30.59
CA TYR A 130 5.70 -9.82 29.18
C TYR A 130 4.47 -10.02 28.28
N TYR A 131 3.68 -11.07 28.52
CA TYR A 131 2.46 -11.32 27.76
C TYR A 131 1.38 -10.25 27.97
N ARG A 132 1.31 -9.66 29.17
CA ARG A 132 0.41 -8.52 29.46
C ARG A 132 0.80 -7.27 28.68
N LEU A 133 2.09 -6.94 28.57
CA LEU A 133 2.55 -5.82 27.76
C LEU A 133 2.25 -6.04 26.27
N LEU A 134 2.52 -7.26 25.79
CA LEU A 134 2.29 -7.65 24.40
C LEU A 134 0.79 -7.60 24.03
N SER A 135 -0.09 -8.00 24.94
CA SER A 135 -1.54 -8.01 24.72
C SER A 135 -2.13 -6.60 24.70
N ILE A 136 -1.60 -5.67 25.51
CA ILE A 136 -1.96 -4.24 25.46
C ILE A 136 -1.53 -3.65 24.11
N LEU A 137 -0.30 -3.91 23.68
CA LEU A 137 0.21 -3.43 22.39
C LEU A 137 -0.62 -3.96 21.22
N ASP A 138 -0.97 -5.25 21.26
CA ASP A 138 -1.83 -5.92 20.27
C ASP A 138 -3.28 -5.40 20.31
N ALA A 139 -3.80 -5.06 21.50
CA ALA A 139 -5.10 -4.40 21.63
C ALA A 139 -5.09 -2.99 21.02
N ILE A 140 -4.03 -2.21 21.24
CA ILE A 140 -3.85 -0.88 20.65
C ILE A 140 -3.75 -0.99 19.12
N ILE A 141 -2.95 -1.92 18.60
CA ILE A 141 -2.81 -2.15 17.15
C ILE A 141 -4.15 -2.54 16.51
N ARG A 142 -4.93 -3.41 17.16
CA ARG A 142 -6.28 -3.78 16.70
C ARG A 142 -7.28 -2.62 16.73
N MET A 143 -7.15 -1.72 17.70
CA MET A 143 -7.98 -0.51 17.80
C MET A 143 -7.65 0.50 16.70
N LEU A 144 -6.43 0.44 16.14
CA LEU A 144 -5.93 1.31 15.09
C LEU A 144 -6.06 0.67 13.70
N GLU A 145 -7.29 0.30 13.34
CA GLU A 145 -7.64 -0.21 12.01
C GLU A 145 -8.29 0.89 11.16
N VAL A 146 -7.73 1.13 9.97
CA VAL A 146 -8.16 2.16 9.02
C VAL A 146 -8.94 1.53 7.87
N PRO A 147 -10.01 2.17 7.35
CA PRO A 147 -10.74 1.68 6.20
C PRO A 147 -9.87 1.60 4.94
N LYS A 148 -10.03 0.55 4.13
CA LYS A 148 -9.27 0.37 2.88
C LYS A 148 -9.43 1.51 1.87
N TYR A 149 -10.55 2.21 1.83
CA TYR A 149 -10.71 3.31 0.88
C TYR A 149 -9.72 4.46 1.12
N TRP A 150 -9.07 4.53 2.30
CA TRP A 150 -8.00 5.50 2.59
C TRP A 150 -6.73 5.28 1.76
N PHE A 151 -6.60 4.15 1.06
CA PHE A 151 -5.54 3.94 0.05
C PHE A 151 -5.48 5.07 -0.99
N ARG A 152 -6.60 5.76 -1.24
CA ARG A 152 -6.63 6.93 -2.14
C ARG A 152 -5.64 8.02 -1.71
N HIS A 153 -5.44 8.22 -0.41
CA HIS A 153 -4.53 9.25 0.10
C HIS A 153 -3.10 9.04 -0.37
N PHE A 154 -2.64 7.79 -0.49
CA PHE A 154 -1.28 7.49 -0.93
C PHE A 154 -1.01 8.03 -2.33
N TYR A 155 -1.93 7.78 -3.25
CA TYR A 155 -1.79 8.18 -4.64
C TYR A 155 -2.05 9.67 -4.83
N ILE A 156 -2.90 10.29 -4.00
CA ILE A 156 -3.05 11.76 -3.97
C ILE A 156 -1.73 12.41 -3.56
N ILE A 157 -1.14 11.99 -2.44
CA ILE A 157 0.14 12.51 -1.95
C ILE A 157 1.23 12.29 -3.01
N SER A 158 1.32 11.08 -3.56
CA SER A 158 2.28 10.76 -4.61
C SER A 158 2.11 11.65 -5.84
N PHE A 159 0.88 11.83 -6.34
CA PHE A 159 0.60 12.67 -7.49
C PHE A 159 0.97 14.13 -7.25
N LEU A 160 0.67 14.68 -6.06
CA LEU A 160 1.03 16.05 -5.69
C LEU A 160 2.54 16.26 -5.65
N ILE A 161 3.27 15.37 -4.97
CA ILE A 161 4.74 15.43 -4.87
C ILE A 161 5.38 15.31 -6.26
N ASN A 162 4.91 14.37 -7.09
CA ASN A 162 5.45 14.19 -8.44
C ASN A 162 5.11 15.34 -9.38
N SER A 163 3.95 15.98 -9.20
CA SER A 163 3.61 17.19 -9.95
C SER A 163 4.52 18.35 -9.57
N ALA A 164 4.88 18.50 -8.29
CA ALA A 164 5.88 19.47 -7.86
C ALA A 164 7.27 19.21 -8.47
N LEU A 165 7.67 17.94 -8.60
CA LEU A 165 8.92 17.56 -9.28
C LEU A 165 8.89 17.88 -10.78
N ILE A 166 7.76 17.68 -11.47
CA ILE A 166 7.59 18.10 -12.87
C ILE A 166 7.73 19.62 -13.00
N ILE A 167 7.09 20.42 -12.13
CA ILE A 167 7.21 21.88 -12.19
C ILE A 167 8.67 22.30 -12.03
N ARG A 168 9.39 21.69 -11.09
CA ARG A 168 10.81 21.94 -10.85
C ARG A 168 11.68 21.60 -12.08
N MET A 169 11.33 20.58 -12.84
CA MET A 169 12.02 20.22 -14.09
C MET A 169 12.05 21.34 -15.12
N PHE A 170 11.06 22.23 -15.11
CA PHE A 170 11.05 23.41 -15.98
C PHE A 170 11.88 24.59 -15.43
N CYS A 171 12.18 24.60 -14.12
CA CYS A 171 12.90 25.70 -13.46
C CYS A 171 14.40 25.46 -13.33
N CYS A 172 14.87 24.22 -13.47
CA CYS A 172 16.27 23.84 -13.25
C CYS A 172 16.78 22.98 -14.41
N SER A 173 18.07 23.09 -14.74
CA SER A 173 18.73 22.16 -15.65
C SER A 173 18.87 20.80 -14.97
N ILE A 174 18.15 19.80 -15.48
CA ILE A 174 18.13 18.42 -14.97
C ILE A 174 18.68 17.47 -16.04
N GLN A 175 19.35 16.39 -15.62
CA GLN A 175 19.80 15.34 -16.52
C GLN A 175 18.64 14.60 -17.21
N PHE A 176 18.90 14.08 -18.41
CA PHE A 176 17.89 13.42 -19.23
C PHE A 176 17.28 12.17 -18.56
N GLU A 177 18.09 11.37 -17.86
CA GLU A 177 17.66 10.18 -17.14
C GLU A 177 16.71 10.53 -15.98
N THR A 178 17.02 11.61 -15.26
CA THR A 178 16.17 12.11 -14.16
C THR A 178 14.86 12.71 -14.71
N ILE A 179 14.89 13.35 -15.88
CA ILE A 179 13.67 13.80 -16.58
C ILE A 179 12.77 12.59 -16.90
N ILE A 180 13.34 11.52 -17.45
CA ILE A 180 12.60 10.28 -17.71
C ILE A 180 12.05 9.70 -16.41
N LEU A 181 12.85 9.62 -15.35
CA LEU A 181 12.43 9.13 -14.04
C LEU A 181 11.22 9.90 -13.51
N ILE A 182 11.28 11.24 -13.49
CA ILE A 182 10.20 12.11 -13.02
C ILE A 182 8.94 11.88 -13.87
N GLY A 183 9.07 11.80 -15.19
CA GLY A 183 7.96 11.55 -16.10
C GLY A 183 7.29 10.18 -15.87
N LEU A 184 8.07 9.10 -15.80
CA LEU A 184 7.56 7.75 -15.54
C LEU A 184 6.90 7.65 -14.17
N GLN A 185 7.50 8.25 -13.14
CA GLN A 185 6.96 8.29 -11.79
C GLN A 185 5.63 9.05 -11.72
N TRP A 186 5.52 10.17 -12.41
CA TRP A 186 4.26 10.91 -12.51
C TRP A 186 3.18 10.10 -13.24
N LEU A 187 3.50 9.47 -14.36
CA LEU A 187 2.58 8.61 -15.10
C LEU A 187 2.10 7.42 -14.26
N GLN A 188 3.00 6.79 -13.50
CA GLN A 188 2.67 5.73 -12.55
C GLN A 188 1.65 6.23 -11.52
N SER A 189 1.91 7.38 -10.89
CA SER A 189 1.05 7.95 -9.86
C SER A 189 -0.30 8.38 -10.41
N LEU A 190 -0.34 9.04 -11.57
CA LEU A 190 -1.57 9.45 -12.24
C LEU A 190 -2.47 8.25 -12.57
N ARG A 191 -1.90 7.21 -13.18
CA ARG A 191 -2.64 5.99 -13.50
C ARG A 191 -3.15 5.31 -12.25
N ARG A 192 -2.32 5.14 -11.22
CA ARG A 192 -2.76 4.53 -9.95
C ARG A 192 -3.84 5.37 -9.26
N LEU A 193 -3.73 6.70 -9.32
CA LEU A 193 -4.77 7.60 -8.83
C LEU A 193 -6.09 7.36 -9.55
N TYR A 194 -6.08 7.37 -10.89
CA TYR A 194 -7.24 7.04 -11.72
C TYR A 194 -7.86 5.69 -11.35
N GLU A 195 -7.03 4.65 -11.24
CA GLU A 195 -7.48 3.31 -10.85
C GLU A 195 -8.13 3.28 -9.46
N THR A 196 -7.66 4.07 -8.49
CA THR A 196 -8.27 4.11 -7.14
C THR A 196 -9.60 4.84 -7.07
N PHE A 197 -9.85 5.79 -7.98
CA PHE A 197 -11.11 6.50 -8.05
C PHE A 197 -12.16 5.75 -8.86
N TYR A 198 -11.78 5.21 -10.02
CA TYR A 198 -12.74 4.74 -11.02
C TYR A 198 -12.77 3.22 -11.22
N VAL A 199 -11.67 2.51 -10.90
CA VAL A 199 -11.58 1.06 -11.16
C VAL A 199 -11.69 0.25 -9.87
N SER A 200 -11.08 0.70 -8.78
CA SER A 200 -10.91 -0.08 -7.56
C SER A 200 -12.19 -0.13 -6.73
N ILE A 201 -12.74 -1.33 -6.59
CA ILE A 201 -13.87 -1.60 -5.70
C ILE A 201 -13.31 -2.17 -4.40
N TYR A 202 -13.33 -1.38 -3.32
CA TYR A 202 -12.83 -1.79 -2.01
C TYR A 202 -13.87 -2.62 -1.24
N SER A 203 -13.41 -3.64 -0.51
CA SER A 203 -14.25 -4.36 0.45
C SER A 203 -14.29 -3.63 1.80
N GLY A 204 -15.29 -3.94 2.65
CA GLY A 204 -15.40 -3.41 4.01
C GLY A 204 -14.29 -3.84 4.98
N ASN A 205 -13.24 -4.51 4.50
CA ASN A 205 -12.10 -4.90 5.32
C ASN A 205 -11.24 -3.68 5.64
N THR A 206 -10.55 -3.75 6.77
CA THR A 206 -9.65 -2.73 7.30
C THR A 206 -8.17 -3.08 7.10
N ILE A 207 -7.30 -2.11 7.34
CA ILE A 207 -5.83 -2.24 7.34
C ILE A 207 -5.27 -1.62 8.62
N ASN A 208 -4.19 -2.20 9.13
CA ASN A 208 -3.49 -1.67 10.29
C ASN A 208 -2.95 -0.25 10.03
N LEU A 209 -3.13 0.68 10.96
CA LEU A 209 -2.66 2.07 10.86
C LEU A 209 -1.15 2.16 10.60
N VAL A 210 -0.36 1.26 11.18
CA VAL A 210 1.10 1.20 10.96
C VAL A 210 1.41 1.03 9.47
N HIS A 211 0.72 0.11 8.79
CA HIS A 211 0.90 -0.08 7.35
C HIS A 211 0.44 1.14 6.56
N TYR A 212 -0.60 1.83 7.06
CA TYR A 212 -1.07 3.06 6.45
C TYR A 212 -0.02 4.18 6.51
N ILE A 213 0.57 4.41 7.68
CA ILE A 213 1.61 5.42 7.88
C ILE A 213 2.86 5.08 7.06
N VAL A 214 3.31 3.83 7.07
CA VAL A 214 4.44 3.37 6.25
C VAL A 214 4.16 3.59 4.76
N GLY A 215 2.92 3.36 4.30
CA GLY A 215 2.52 3.63 2.92
C GLY A 215 2.63 5.11 2.54
N ILE A 216 2.18 6.03 3.39
CA ILE A 216 2.35 7.48 3.15
C ILE A 216 3.84 7.83 3.12
N PHE A 217 4.60 7.35 4.10
CA PHE A 217 6.01 7.64 4.23
C PHE A 217 6.82 7.13 3.03
N PHE A 218 6.43 5.99 2.46
CA PHE A 218 7.01 5.45 1.23
C PHE A 218 6.89 6.44 0.06
N TYR A 219 5.70 6.97 -0.23
CA TYR A 219 5.51 7.89 -1.36
C TYR A 219 6.20 9.23 -1.15
N ILE A 220 6.28 9.71 0.10
CA ILE A 220 7.07 10.91 0.43
C ILE A 220 8.55 10.65 0.16
N THR A 221 9.08 9.51 0.61
CA THR A 221 10.49 9.17 0.45
C THR A 221 10.87 8.98 -1.02
N ILE A 222 10.01 8.39 -1.85
CA ILE A 222 10.23 8.28 -3.30
C ILE A 222 10.42 9.67 -3.94
N GLY A 223 9.58 10.64 -3.58
CA GLY A 223 9.74 12.02 -4.05
C GLY A 223 11.03 12.67 -3.57
N LEU A 224 11.38 12.50 -2.30
CA LEU A 224 12.64 13.01 -1.73
C LEU A 224 13.88 12.36 -2.36
N ALA A 225 13.84 11.06 -2.64
CA ALA A 225 14.93 10.35 -3.30
C ALA A 225 15.19 10.92 -4.70
N THR A 226 14.11 11.13 -5.46
CA THR A 226 14.16 11.76 -6.79
C THR A 226 14.69 13.20 -6.73
N PHE A 227 14.26 13.96 -5.70
CA PHE A 227 14.71 15.32 -5.47
C PHE A 227 16.23 15.38 -5.18
N ASN A 228 16.75 14.44 -4.39
CA ASN A 228 18.17 14.39 -4.05
C ASN A 228 19.02 14.03 -5.27
N ASP A 229 18.56 13.09 -6.09
CA ASP A 229 19.27 12.70 -7.30
C ASP A 229 19.39 13.87 -8.29
N CYS A 230 18.44 14.80 -8.33
CA CYS A 230 18.52 16.03 -9.12
C CYS A 230 19.71 16.94 -8.71
N HIS A 231 20.13 16.91 -7.44
CA HIS A 231 21.20 17.76 -6.94
C HIS A 231 22.60 17.14 -7.06
N LEU A 232 22.70 15.82 -7.14
CA LEU A 232 23.96 15.10 -6.98
C LEU A 232 24.77 14.90 -8.27
N VAL A 233 24.23 15.23 -9.45
CA VAL A 233 24.83 14.75 -10.70
C VAL A 233 25.34 15.87 -11.59
N GLN A 234 26.57 16.29 -11.26
CA GLN A 234 27.42 17.08 -12.15
C GLN A 234 28.42 16.20 -12.93
N SER A 235 28.41 14.86 -12.79
CA SER A 235 29.49 14.03 -13.36
C SER A 235 29.21 12.53 -13.58
N SER A 236 28.22 12.14 -14.40
CA SER A 236 28.25 10.78 -14.96
C SER A 236 27.59 10.66 -16.33
N ASN A 237 28.41 10.43 -17.36
CA ASN A 237 27.95 9.93 -18.65
C ASN A 237 27.63 8.44 -18.49
N SER A 238 26.36 8.08 -18.36
CA SER A 238 25.94 6.67 -18.36
C SER A 238 25.04 6.35 -19.56
N SER A 239 25.17 5.12 -20.04
CA SER A 239 24.83 4.66 -21.38
C SER A 239 23.33 4.66 -21.71
N SER A 240 22.98 5.46 -22.72
CA SER A 240 21.63 5.67 -23.30
C SER A 240 20.83 4.39 -23.63
N SER A 241 21.47 3.29 -24.02
CA SER A 241 20.79 2.07 -24.48
C SER A 241 20.03 1.32 -23.37
N SER A 242 20.58 1.28 -22.16
CA SER A 242 19.95 0.60 -21.01
C SER A 242 18.68 1.32 -20.54
N SER A 243 18.62 2.63 -20.73
CA SER A 243 17.48 3.46 -20.34
C SER A 243 16.23 3.14 -21.17
N MET A 244 16.36 2.97 -22.49
CA MET A 244 15.22 2.73 -23.38
C MET A 244 14.55 1.38 -23.15
N ILE A 245 15.33 0.34 -22.88
CA ILE A 245 14.80 -0.99 -22.53
C ILE A 245 13.98 -0.92 -21.23
N ALA A 246 14.48 -0.20 -20.22
CA ALA A 246 13.76 -0.01 -18.97
C ALA A 246 12.42 0.74 -19.16
N VAL A 247 12.39 1.75 -20.04
CA VAL A 247 11.15 2.46 -20.39
C VAL A 247 10.12 1.51 -21.04
N PHE A 248 10.55 0.65 -21.97
CA PHE A 248 9.66 -0.32 -22.60
C PHE A 248 9.12 -1.35 -21.58
N ILE A 249 9.97 -1.88 -20.72
CA ILE A 249 9.57 -2.82 -19.65
C ILE A 249 8.62 -2.13 -18.67
N PHE A 250 8.83 -0.85 -18.36
CA PHE A 250 7.92 -0.07 -17.52
C PHE A 250 6.51 -0.01 -18.12
N PHE A 251 6.37 0.36 -19.40
CA PHE A 251 5.06 0.47 -20.03
C PHE A 251 4.33 -0.88 -20.14
N THR A 252 5.05 -1.95 -20.50
CA THR A 252 4.47 -3.30 -20.57
C THR A 252 4.03 -3.79 -19.19
N SER A 253 4.87 -3.61 -18.16
CA SER A 253 4.54 -3.95 -16.77
C SER A 253 3.35 -3.13 -16.26
N SER A 254 3.31 -1.84 -16.62
CA SER A 254 2.20 -0.94 -16.31
C SER A 254 0.89 -1.42 -16.96
N ALA A 255 0.89 -1.79 -18.23
CA ALA A 255 -0.30 -2.31 -18.91
C ALA A 255 -0.83 -3.60 -18.25
N ILE A 256 0.06 -4.55 -17.94
CA ILE A 256 -0.30 -5.81 -17.27
C ILE A 256 -0.85 -5.56 -15.87
N GLN A 257 -0.27 -4.61 -15.13
CA GLN A 257 -0.75 -4.27 -13.80
C GLN A 257 -2.17 -3.69 -13.84
N TYR A 258 -2.43 -2.77 -14.78
CA TYR A 258 -3.75 -2.19 -14.99
C TYR A 258 -4.79 -3.27 -15.35
N GLN A 259 -4.45 -4.16 -16.28
CA GLN A 259 -5.29 -5.30 -16.64
C GLN A 259 -5.61 -6.17 -15.42
N SER A 260 -4.60 -6.45 -14.58
CA SER A 260 -4.75 -7.24 -13.37
C SER A 260 -5.73 -6.60 -12.38
N HIS A 261 -5.64 -5.29 -12.16
CA HIS A 261 -6.56 -4.55 -11.30
C HIS A 261 -7.99 -4.52 -11.85
N ARG A 262 -8.17 -4.39 -13.18
CA ARG A 262 -9.50 -4.48 -13.80
C ARG A 262 -10.14 -5.85 -13.60
N ILE A 263 -9.38 -6.94 -13.73
CA ILE A 263 -9.90 -8.30 -13.48
C ILE A 263 -10.35 -8.42 -12.02
N LEU A 264 -9.53 -7.99 -11.07
CA LEU A 264 -9.87 -8.01 -9.64
C LEU A 264 -11.10 -7.15 -9.30
N ALA A 265 -11.24 -5.99 -9.93
CA ALA A 265 -12.41 -5.12 -9.77
C ALA A 265 -13.69 -5.76 -10.32
N LYS A 266 -13.63 -6.35 -11.53
CA LYS A 266 -14.78 -7.04 -12.15
C LYS A 266 -15.30 -8.18 -11.29
N LEU A 267 -14.42 -8.96 -10.67
CA LEU A 267 -14.81 -10.04 -9.75
C LEU A 267 -15.66 -9.53 -8.58
N ARG A 268 -15.35 -8.32 -8.09
CA ARG A 268 -16.12 -7.67 -7.02
C ARG A 268 -17.42 -7.05 -7.49
N SER A 269 -17.41 -6.42 -8.66
CA SER A 269 -18.60 -5.78 -9.25
C SER A 269 -19.70 -6.79 -9.58
N SER A 270 -19.33 -7.92 -10.20
CA SER A 270 -20.28 -8.88 -10.76
C SER A 270 -20.76 -9.93 -9.75
N LYS A 271 -19.87 -10.48 -8.91
CA LYS A 271 -20.16 -11.69 -8.12
C LYS A 271 -20.14 -11.48 -6.60
N ALA A 272 -19.32 -10.55 -6.10
CA ALA A 272 -19.10 -10.40 -4.64
C ALA A 272 -20.07 -9.43 -3.94
N LYS A 273 -20.89 -8.65 -4.68
CA LYS A 273 -21.73 -7.60 -4.10
C LYS A 273 -22.86 -8.13 -3.19
N GLN A 274 -23.26 -9.40 -3.36
CA GLN A 274 -24.34 -9.99 -2.57
C GLN A 274 -23.85 -10.71 -1.29
N ASN A 275 -22.67 -11.36 -1.29
CA ASN A 275 -22.22 -12.21 -0.16
C ASN A 275 -20.83 -11.89 0.42
N ASN A 276 -20.13 -10.83 -0.03
CA ASN A 276 -18.74 -10.53 0.37
C ASN A 276 -17.75 -11.72 0.16
N ASP A 277 -18.12 -12.65 -0.71
CA ASP A 277 -17.37 -13.89 -0.89
C ASP A 277 -16.20 -13.71 -1.87
N TYR A 278 -15.20 -14.57 -1.73
CA TYR A 278 -14.00 -14.51 -2.57
C TYR A 278 -14.09 -15.46 -3.76
N TYR A 279 -13.51 -15.05 -4.89
CA TYR A 279 -13.45 -15.85 -6.12
C TYR A 279 -12.01 -15.95 -6.63
N ILE A 280 -11.74 -17.02 -7.38
CA ILE A 280 -10.46 -17.24 -8.05
C ILE A 280 -10.41 -16.33 -9.29
N PRO A 281 -9.41 -15.44 -9.42
CA PRO A 281 -9.24 -14.63 -10.62
C PRO A 281 -8.82 -15.49 -11.81
N ARG A 282 -9.36 -15.18 -12.99
CA ARG A 282 -9.07 -15.85 -14.26
C ARG A 282 -8.81 -14.83 -15.36
N GLY A 283 -7.96 -15.20 -16.33
CA GLY A 283 -7.58 -14.38 -17.48
C GLY A 283 -6.22 -13.69 -17.33
N GLY A 284 -5.50 -13.57 -18.46
CA GLY A 284 -4.17 -12.97 -18.52
C GLY A 284 -3.16 -13.74 -17.66
N LEU A 285 -2.25 -13.02 -16.99
CA LEU A 285 -1.24 -13.68 -16.16
C LEU A 285 -1.79 -14.40 -14.91
N PHE A 286 -3.07 -14.22 -14.56
CA PHE A 286 -3.67 -14.98 -13.46
C PHE A 286 -3.76 -16.48 -13.73
N GLU A 287 -3.59 -16.92 -14.98
CA GLU A 287 -3.54 -18.33 -15.36
C GLU A 287 -2.21 -18.99 -14.97
N TYR A 288 -1.15 -18.20 -14.79
CA TYR A 288 0.19 -18.68 -14.47
C TYR A 288 0.61 -18.33 -13.04
N ILE A 289 0.21 -17.15 -12.55
CA ILE A 289 0.62 -16.63 -11.24
C ILE A 289 -0.55 -16.08 -10.44
N SER A 290 -0.46 -16.24 -9.12
CA SER A 290 -1.53 -15.85 -8.19
C SER A 290 -1.74 -14.35 -8.13
N CYS A 291 -0.65 -13.59 -8.17
CA CYS A 291 -0.65 -12.14 -7.96
C CYS A 291 0.21 -11.41 -9.02
N PRO A 292 -0.22 -11.38 -10.30
CA PRO A 292 0.52 -10.70 -11.36
C PRO A 292 0.78 -9.22 -11.08
N HIS A 293 -0.18 -8.52 -10.47
CA HIS A 293 -0.06 -7.13 -10.07
C HIS A 293 1.11 -6.84 -9.11
N TYR A 294 1.51 -7.81 -8.27
CA TYR A 294 2.66 -7.70 -7.37
C TYR A 294 3.98 -7.88 -8.13
N MET A 295 4.04 -8.85 -9.05
CA MET A 295 5.20 -9.04 -9.92
C MET A 295 5.47 -7.80 -10.78
N THR A 296 4.43 -7.27 -11.42
CA THR A 296 4.57 -6.05 -12.24
C THR A 296 4.93 -4.83 -11.41
N GLU A 297 4.53 -4.75 -10.14
CA GLU A 297 4.95 -3.66 -9.27
C GLU A 297 6.45 -3.70 -9.04
N ILE A 298 7.00 -4.88 -8.75
CA ILE A 298 8.45 -5.07 -8.60
C ILE A 298 9.18 -4.61 -9.88
N LEU A 299 8.72 -5.05 -11.05
CA LEU A 299 9.33 -4.67 -12.33
C LEU A 299 9.28 -3.16 -12.58
N ILE A 300 8.15 -2.50 -12.27
CA ILE A 300 8.02 -1.05 -12.38
C ILE A 300 9.06 -0.32 -11.52
N TYR A 301 9.20 -0.70 -10.25
CA TYR A 301 10.17 -0.05 -9.36
C TYR A 301 11.63 -0.34 -9.73
N ILE A 302 11.94 -1.54 -10.25
CA ILE A 302 13.26 -1.83 -10.82
C ILE A 302 13.56 -0.91 -12.02
N CYS A 303 12.58 -0.70 -12.90
CA CYS A 303 12.75 0.21 -14.04
C CYS A 303 12.99 1.66 -13.58
N LEU A 304 12.27 2.14 -12.56
CA LEU A 304 12.49 3.47 -11.99
C LEU A 304 13.90 3.59 -11.36
N TRP A 305 14.36 2.58 -10.62
CA TRP A 305 15.71 2.56 -10.06
C TRP A 305 16.82 2.58 -11.12
N LEU A 306 16.60 1.94 -12.27
CA LEU A 306 17.56 2.02 -13.38
C LEU A 306 17.69 3.45 -13.94
N GLN A 307 16.66 4.29 -13.79
CA GLN A 307 16.67 5.70 -14.20
C GLN A 307 17.14 6.65 -13.09
N SER A 308 17.27 6.18 -11.85
CA SER A 308 17.61 7.01 -10.68
C SER A 308 19.12 7.05 -10.40
N SER A 309 19.95 6.94 -11.44
CA SER A 309 21.41 6.85 -11.33
C SER A 309 21.90 5.78 -10.34
N ARG A 310 21.05 4.79 -10.02
CA ARG A 310 21.26 3.75 -9.00
C ARG A 310 21.60 4.30 -7.61
N SER A 311 21.01 5.44 -7.24
CA SER A 311 21.13 6.05 -5.92
C SER A 311 20.88 5.05 -4.78
N TYR A 312 21.66 5.15 -3.71
CA TYR A 312 21.56 4.23 -2.56
C TYR A 312 20.16 4.26 -1.94
N LEU A 313 19.55 5.44 -1.81
CA LEU A 313 18.19 5.57 -1.26
C LEU A 313 17.18 4.84 -2.15
N TRP A 314 17.21 5.06 -3.46
CA TRP A 314 16.37 4.32 -4.41
C TRP A 314 16.57 2.80 -4.33
N SER A 315 17.82 2.34 -4.18
CA SER A 315 18.13 0.93 -4.01
C SER A 315 17.44 0.33 -2.79
N THR A 316 17.46 1.03 -1.64
CA THR A 316 16.75 0.57 -0.43
C THR A 316 15.23 0.53 -0.59
N MET A 317 14.66 1.49 -1.34
CA MET A 317 13.23 1.53 -1.63
C MET A 317 12.79 0.37 -2.53
N VAL A 318 13.58 0.04 -3.55
CA VAL A 318 13.31 -1.13 -4.40
C VAL A 318 13.43 -2.43 -3.62
N MET A 319 14.43 -2.57 -2.74
CA MET A 319 14.55 -3.71 -1.84
C MET A 319 13.31 -3.89 -0.95
N PHE A 320 12.80 -2.78 -0.41
CA PHE A 320 11.54 -2.78 0.35
C PHE A 320 10.36 -3.25 -0.49
N VAL A 321 10.21 -2.75 -1.73
CA VAL A 321 9.14 -3.17 -2.64
C VAL A 321 9.25 -4.66 -2.95
N ILE A 322 10.45 -5.15 -3.29
CA ILE A 322 10.69 -6.58 -3.57
C ILE A 322 10.29 -7.43 -2.36
N ALA A 323 10.78 -7.10 -1.17
CA ALA A 323 10.49 -7.83 0.05
C ALA A 323 8.98 -7.86 0.35
N ASN A 324 8.33 -6.69 0.36
CA ASN A 324 6.93 -6.55 0.71
C ASN A 324 6.00 -7.27 -0.30
N GLN A 325 6.24 -7.07 -1.60
CA GLN A 325 5.40 -7.68 -2.64
C GLN A 325 5.60 -9.21 -2.72
N THR A 326 6.82 -9.70 -2.46
CA THR A 326 7.11 -11.14 -2.43
C THR A 326 6.45 -11.84 -1.24
N ILE A 327 6.52 -11.27 -0.04
CA ILE A 327 5.83 -11.84 1.13
C ILE A 327 4.31 -11.77 0.94
N ALA A 328 3.78 -10.65 0.42
CA ALA A 328 2.35 -10.49 0.16
C ALA A 328 1.80 -11.47 -0.90
N SER A 329 2.58 -11.77 -1.94
CA SER A 329 2.21 -12.74 -2.98
C SER A 329 2.16 -14.16 -2.41
N LEU A 330 3.15 -14.56 -1.61
CA LEU A 330 3.22 -15.87 -0.97
C LEU A 330 2.08 -16.08 0.03
N MET A 331 1.78 -15.07 0.84
CA MET A 331 0.63 -15.11 1.75
C MET A 331 -0.67 -15.24 0.98
N SER A 332 -0.83 -14.50 -0.13
CA SER A 332 -2.01 -14.59 -0.98
C SER A 332 -2.16 -15.96 -1.62
N TYR A 333 -1.08 -16.53 -2.16
CA TYR A 333 -1.07 -17.86 -2.76
C TYR A 333 -1.49 -18.95 -1.76
N ARG A 334 -0.91 -18.95 -0.55
CA ARG A 334 -1.27 -19.90 0.51
C ARG A 334 -2.70 -19.73 0.98
N TRP A 335 -3.15 -18.49 1.09
CA TRP A 335 -4.53 -18.18 1.44
C TRP A 335 -5.49 -18.72 0.38
N TYR A 336 -5.20 -18.55 -0.91
CA TYR A 336 -6.01 -19.09 -2.01
C TYR A 336 -6.05 -20.63 -1.96
N ARG A 337 -4.91 -21.29 -1.81
CA ARG A 337 -4.85 -22.76 -1.67
C ARG A 337 -5.65 -23.27 -0.48
N LYS A 338 -5.54 -22.64 0.70
CA LYS A 338 -6.31 -23.05 1.89
C LYS A 338 -7.80 -22.78 1.76
N ARG A 339 -8.18 -21.68 1.08
CA ARG A 339 -9.60 -21.28 0.94
C ARG A 339 -10.33 -22.14 -0.09
N PHE A 340 -9.66 -22.52 -1.17
CA PHE A 340 -10.29 -23.20 -2.31
C PHE A 340 -9.90 -24.68 -2.46
N ASN A 341 -8.92 -25.17 -1.70
CA ASN A 341 -8.43 -26.55 -1.72
C ASN A 341 -8.29 -27.07 -3.16
N ASP A 342 -9.00 -28.15 -3.51
CA ASP A 342 -8.90 -28.82 -4.82
C ASP A 342 -9.39 -27.96 -6.00
N ARG A 343 -10.16 -26.89 -5.74
CA ARG A 343 -10.62 -25.96 -6.79
C ARG A 343 -9.53 -24.99 -7.24
N TYR A 344 -8.42 -24.88 -6.52
CA TYR A 344 -7.32 -24.01 -6.89
C TYR A 344 -6.29 -24.76 -7.76
N PRO A 345 -6.04 -24.32 -9.01
CA PRO A 345 -5.11 -25.02 -9.90
C PRO A 345 -3.70 -25.14 -9.32
N THR A 346 -3.12 -26.34 -9.41
CA THR A 346 -1.75 -26.64 -8.93
C THR A 346 -0.65 -26.07 -9.83
N THR A 347 -1.00 -25.73 -11.08
CA THR A 347 -0.09 -25.11 -12.06
C THR A 347 0.23 -23.64 -11.74
N ILE A 348 -0.63 -22.97 -10.97
CA ILE A 348 -0.47 -21.55 -10.63
C ILE A 348 0.61 -21.38 -9.56
N LYS A 349 1.57 -20.49 -9.84
CA LYS A 349 2.68 -20.13 -8.95
C LYS A 349 2.39 -18.86 -8.13
N ALA A 350 3.25 -18.51 -7.18
CA ALA A 350 2.99 -17.38 -6.28
C ALA A 350 3.26 -16.03 -6.94
N LEU A 351 4.40 -15.86 -7.62
CA LEU A 351 4.91 -14.58 -8.10
C LEU A 351 5.59 -14.65 -9.48
N ILE A 352 6.53 -15.58 -9.69
CA ILE A 352 7.30 -15.69 -10.93
C ILE A 352 6.74 -16.87 -11.74
N PRO A 353 6.27 -16.64 -12.98
CA PRO A 353 5.77 -17.70 -13.84
C PRO A 353 6.78 -18.85 -13.94
N PHE A 354 6.29 -20.08 -13.77
CA PHE A 354 7.05 -21.33 -13.92
C PHE A 354 8.17 -21.60 -12.90
N LEU A 355 8.57 -20.61 -12.08
CA LEU A 355 9.61 -20.74 -11.06
C LEU A 355 9.03 -20.76 -9.64
N PHE A 356 8.32 -19.70 -9.25
CA PHE A 356 8.05 -19.39 -7.85
C PHE A 356 6.64 -18.89 -7.58
#